data_AF-A0A5C4UYD0-F1
#
_entry.id   AF-A0A5C4UYD0-F1
#
_cell.length_a   1.000
_cell.length_b   1.000
_cell.length_c   1.000
_cell.angle_alpha   90.00
_cell.angle_beta   90.00
_cell.angle_gamma   90.00
#
_symmetry.space_group_name_H-M   'P 1'
#
loop_
_entity.id
_entity.type
_entity.pdbx_description
1 polymer ?
#
loop_
_entity_poly.entity_id
_entity_poly.type
_entity_poly.pdbx_seq_one_letter_code
_entity_poly.pdbx_strand_id
1 'polypeptide(L)'
;MARDITRHLREGVDAWQRARDLAARGRTARAGLAYQRGANALLLYRTSLRRAEVDGGRPRGAEGDAALFALGALTREGVPVMAQARAPRFATLHARAGLAAAHLVDPSGGSPEAVAATLAVAPEPLPRLAPEEEPPVGAAERIAGAASSRLLMAGLTADHPAVLARERHRWAVADEDPLSFARERRRFRGALLPGCAGLGLRAEARRLASEGARSHRELSRVLPAHTGELARVERELAAVLSRLGEY
;
A
#
# COMPACT_ATOMS: atom_id res chain seq x y z
N MET A 1 1.11 15.63 23.38
CA MET A 1 0.31 15.22 22.20
C MET A 1 1.01 15.50 20.88
N ALA A 2 1.16 16.74 20.40
CA ALA A 2 1.82 16.99 19.10
C ALA A 2 3.28 16.47 19.02
N ARG A 3 4.09 16.70 20.07
CA ARG A 3 5.45 16.15 20.18
C ARG A 3 5.50 14.61 20.17
N ASP A 4 4.46 13.94 20.66
CA ASP A 4 4.37 12.48 20.70
C ASP A 4 3.98 11.89 19.34
N ILE A 5 3.16 12.62 18.57
CA ILE A 5 2.74 12.24 17.22
C ILE A 5 3.96 12.29 16.29
N THR A 6 4.71 13.39 16.25
CA THR A 6 5.92 13.53 15.40
C THR A 6 7.03 12.52 15.74
N ARG A 7 7.06 11.99 16.97
CA ARG A 7 7.98 10.90 17.34
C ARG A 7 7.71 9.63 16.52
N HIS A 8 6.44 9.29 16.27
CA HIS A 8 6.08 8.09 15.50
C HIS A 8 6.43 8.24 14.01
N LEU A 9 6.33 9.46 13.46
CA LEU A 9 6.81 9.74 12.11
C LEU A 9 8.32 9.49 12.01
N ARG A 10 9.12 10.09 12.90
CA ARG A 10 10.58 9.90 12.93
C ARG A 10 10.96 8.43 13.08
N GLU A 11 10.32 7.72 14.01
CA GLU A 11 10.55 6.28 14.19
C GLU A 11 10.24 5.48 12.92
N GLY A 12 9.17 5.85 12.20
CA GLY A 12 8.80 5.24 10.92
C GLY A 12 9.86 5.42 9.85
N VAL A 13 10.31 6.67 9.66
CA VAL A 13 11.30 7.05 8.64
C VAL A 13 12.67 6.44 8.96
N ASP A 14 13.13 6.53 10.22
CA ASP A 14 14.40 5.96 10.66
C ASP A 14 14.43 4.44 10.48
N ALA A 15 13.32 3.76 10.78
CA ALA A 15 13.19 2.33 10.58
C ALA A 15 13.19 1.95 9.10
N TRP A 16 12.58 2.77 8.24
CA TRP A 16 12.60 2.58 6.79
C TRP A 16 14.02 2.69 6.23
N GLN A 17 14.74 3.77 6.57
CA GLN A 17 16.12 3.96 6.12
C GLN A 17 17.03 2.83 6.62
N ARG A 18 16.90 2.45 7.89
CA ARG A 18 17.64 1.30 8.45
C ARG A 18 17.31 0.00 7.73
N ALA A 19 16.07 -0.21 7.29
CA ALA A 19 15.68 -1.40 6.55
C ALA A 19 16.38 -1.45 5.18
N ARG A 20 16.48 -0.32 4.48
CA ARG A 20 17.24 -0.17 3.23
C ARG A 20 18.71 -0.52 3.42
N ASP A 21 19.35 0.06 4.44
CA ASP A 21 20.76 -0.22 4.73
C ASP A 21 21.02 -1.69 5.04
N LEU A 22 20.11 -2.33 5.79
CA LEU A 22 20.18 -3.75 6.10
C LEU A 22 19.98 -4.63 4.86
N ALA A 23 19.03 -4.26 3.99
CA ALA A 23 18.77 -4.96 2.74
C ALA A 23 19.98 -4.87 1.78
N ALA A 24 20.56 -3.67 1.63
CA ALA A 24 21.75 -3.44 0.83
C ALA A 24 22.96 -4.27 1.31
N ARG A 25 23.03 -4.56 2.62
CA ARG A 25 24.06 -5.44 3.23
C ARG A 25 23.68 -6.92 3.24
N GLY A 26 22.63 -7.34 2.52
CA GLY A 26 22.17 -8.73 2.45
C GLY A 26 21.56 -9.28 3.74
N ARG A 27 21.20 -8.43 4.72
CA ARG A 27 20.65 -8.84 6.03
C ARG A 27 19.12 -8.97 5.98
N THR A 28 18.59 -9.79 5.06
CA THR A 28 17.17 -9.88 4.70
C THR A 28 16.21 -10.01 5.88
N ALA A 29 16.49 -10.91 6.85
CA ALA A 29 15.60 -11.10 8.01
C ALA A 29 15.53 -9.84 8.91
N ARG A 30 16.68 -9.18 9.14
CA ARG A 30 16.73 -7.94 9.94
C ARG A 30 16.10 -6.77 9.20
N ALA A 31 16.30 -6.70 7.88
CA ALA A 31 15.63 -5.72 7.02
C ALA A 31 14.11 -5.89 7.09
N GLY A 32 13.60 -7.12 6.97
CA GLY A 32 12.18 -7.43 7.12
C GLY A 32 11.59 -6.96 8.45
N LEU A 33 12.28 -7.20 9.57
CA LEU A 33 11.86 -6.70 10.89
C LEU A 33 11.86 -5.16 10.96
N ALA A 34 12.86 -4.50 10.38
CA ALA A 34 12.94 -3.05 10.33
C ALA A 34 11.78 -2.45 9.50
N TYR A 35 11.44 -3.05 8.34
CA TYR A 35 10.26 -2.68 7.57
C TYR A 35 8.95 -2.86 8.36
N GLN A 36 8.79 -3.97 9.09
CA GLN A 36 7.60 -4.17 9.93
C GLN A 36 7.49 -3.07 11.00
N ARG A 37 8.60 -2.69 11.61
CA ARG A 37 8.65 -1.59 12.59
C ARG A 37 8.23 -0.27 11.95
N GLY A 38 8.82 0.08 10.80
CA GLY A 38 8.49 1.30 10.08
C GLY A 38 7.01 1.37 9.68
N ALA A 39 6.46 0.28 9.14
CA ALA A 39 5.04 0.19 8.80
C ALA A 39 4.11 0.39 10.01
N ASN A 40 4.44 -0.23 11.15
CA ASN A 40 3.63 -0.07 12.36
C ASN A 40 3.73 1.36 12.93
N ALA A 41 4.91 1.98 12.89
CA ALA A 41 5.13 3.34 13.36
C ALA A 41 4.39 4.37 12.49
N LEU A 42 4.44 4.24 11.15
CA LEU A 42 3.66 5.10 10.24
C LEU A 42 2.15 4.90 10.40
N LEU A 43 1.67 3.67 10.62
CA LEU A 43 0.26 3.45 10.90
C LEU A 43 -0.17 4.06 12.24
N LEU A 44 0.68 3.97 13.27
CA LEU A 44 0.43 4.60 14.57
C LEU A 44 0.44 6.12 14.46
N TYR A 45 1.36 6.68 13.67
CA TYR A 45 1.39 8.10 13.32
C TYR A 45 0.07 8.54 12.70
N ARG A 46 -0.35 7.89 11.61
CA ARG A 46 -1.61 8.19 10.91
C ARG A 46 -2.82 8.07 11.84
N THR A 47 -2.88 7.03 12.66
CA THR A 47 -3.97 6.81 13.63
C THR A 47 -4.04 7.95 14.64
N SER A 48 -2.89 8.38 15.15
CA SER A 48 -2.82 9.46 16.16
C SER A 48 -3.15 10.81 15.54
N LEU A 49 -2.70 11.07 14.31
CA LEU A 49 -3.07 12.25 13.54
C LEU A 49 -4.58 12.30 13.29
N ARG A 50 -5.19 11.18 12.85
CA ARG A 50 -6.63 11.11 12.60
C ARG A 50 -7.47 11.43 13.83
N ARG A 51 -7.05 10.96 15.00
CA ARG A 51 -7.73 11.30 16.26
C ARG A 51 -7.61 12.78 16.59
N ALA A 52 -6.41 13.34 16.46
CA ALA A 52 -6.21 14.77 16.68
C ALA A 52 -7.02 15.63 15.70
N GLU A 53 -7.20 15.19 14.45
CA GLU A 53 -8.09 15.82 13.47
C GLU A 53 -9.54 15.79 13.97
N VAL A 54 -10.06 14.62 14.35
CA VAL A 54 -11.46 14.45 14.81
C VAL A 54 -11.73 15.21 16.11
N ASP A 55 -10.86 15.06 17.11
CA ASP A 55 -10.98 15.74 18.41
C ASP A 55 -10.91 17.27 18.24
N GLY A 56 -10.18 17.75 17.23
CA GLY A 56 -10.05 19.17 16.89
C GLY A 56 -11.08 19.67 15.87
N GLY A 57 -12.01 18.85 15.40
CA GLY A 57 -12.99 19.20 14.36
C GLY A 57 -12.37 19.57 13.00
N ARG A 58 -11.15 19.09 12.71
CA ARG A 58 -10.42 19.40 11.48
C ARG A 58 -10.70 18.34 10.40
N PRO A 59 -10.84 18.75 9.14
CA PRO A 59 -10.93 17.80 8.04
C PRO A 59 -9.62 17.00 7.88
N ARG A 60 -9.72 15.90 7.15
CA ARG A 60 -8.55 15.10 6.75
C ARG A 60 -7.57 15.97 5.98
N GLY A 61 -6.34 16.08 6.47
CA GLY A 61 -5.30 16.92 5.84
C GLY A 61 -4.35 16.15 4.91
N ALA A 62 -3.63 16.90 4.08
CA ALA A 62 -2.60 16.38 3.17
C ALA A 62 -1.48 15.59 3.90
N GLU A 63 -1.18 15.93 5.15
CA GLU A 63 -0.22 15.20 5.98
C GLU A 63 -0.67 13.77 6.31
N GLY A 64 -1.96 13.57 6.57
CA GLY A 64 -2.53 12.23 6.79
C GLY A 64 -2.48 11.38 5.53
N ASP A 65 -2.71 11.98 4.38
CA ASP A 65 -2.58 11.30 3.09
C ASP A 65 -1.13 11.00 2.75
N ALA A 66 -0.22 11.92 3.03
CA ALA A 66 1.21 11.70 2.87
C ALA A 66 1.69 10.52 3.73
N ALA A 67 1.18 10.38 4.97
CA ALA A 67 1.49 9.25 5.85
C ALA A 67 0.98 7.91 5.30
N LEU A 68 -0.22 7.90 4.72
CA LEU A 68 -0.78 6.71 4.06
C LEU A 68 0.00 6.36 2.78
N PHE A 69 0.37 7.36 1.98
CA PHE A 69 1.23 7.14 0.81
C PHE A 69 2.58 6.54 1.22
N ALA A 70 3.24 7.10 2.24
CA ALA A 70 4.50 6.60 2.77
C ALA A 70 4.36 5.16 3.31
N LEU A 71 3.28 4.84 4.01
CA LEU A 71 2.99 3.46 4.45
C LEU A 71 2.83 2.51 3.25
N GLY A 72 2.11 2.92 2.21
CA GLY A 72 1.98 2.16 0.96
C GLY A 72 3.32 1.94 0.26
N ALA A 73 4.15 2.97 0.17
CA ALA A 73 5.48 2.87 -0.44
C ALA A 73 6.42 1.96 0.35
N LEU A 74 6.51 2.15 1.67
CA LEU A 74 7.33 1.34 2.57
C LEU A 74 6.93 -0.14 2.49
N THR A 75 5.63 -0.44 2.45
CA THR A 75 5.15 -1.83 2.37
C THR A 75 5.42 -2.45 1.00
N ARG A 76 5.27 -1.71 -0.11
CA ARG A 76 5.66 -2.22 -1.44
C ARG A 76 7.14 -2.59 -1.51
N GLU A 77 8.00 -1.82 -0.85
CA GLU A 77 9.43 -2.09 -0.78
C GLU A 77 9.76 -3.25 0.19
N GLY A 78 9.16 -3.25 1.38
CA GLY A 78 9.51 -4.19 2.44
C GLY A 78 8.88 -5.58 2.31
N VAL A 79 7.71 -5.70 1.71
CA VAL A 79 6.99 -6.98 1.58
C VAL A 79 7.77 -8.03 0.78
N PRO A 80 8.37 -7.73 -0.39
CA PRO A 80 9.26 -8.66 -1.09
C PRO A 80 10.42 -9.14 -0.21
N VAL A 81 11.02 -8.25 0.58
CA VAL A 81 12.10 -8.58 1.52
C VAL A 81 11.60 -9.53 2.62
N MET A 82 10.41 -9.30 3.16
CA MET A 82 9.78 -10.19 4.14
C MET A 82 9.46 -11.57 3.56
N ALA A 83 8.97 -11.63 2.32
CA ALA A 83 8.70 -12.88 1.62
C ALA A 83 9.99 -13.69 1.41
N GLN A 84 11.07 -13.03 0.97
CA GLN A 84 12.40 -13.63 0.82
C GLN A 84 12.99 -14.12 2.15
N ALA A 85 12.67 -13.46 3.27
CA ALA A 85 13.02 -13.90 4.62
C ALA A 85 12.20 -15.12 5.10
N ARG A 86 11.42 -15.77 4.23
CA ARG A 86 10.54 -16.90 4.54
C ARG A 86 9.49 -16.57 5.62
N ALA A 87 9.01 -15.34 5.62
CA ALA A 87 8.00 -14.84 6.56
C ALA A 87 6.67 -14.50 5.85
N PRO A 88 6.03 -15.45 5.13
CA PRO A 88 4.90 -15.17 4.25
C PRO A 88 3.70 -14.57 5.00
N ARG A 89 3.45 -15.00 6.24
CA ARG A 89 2.40 -14.41 7.09
C ARG A 89 2.59 -12.90 7.29
N PHE A 90 3.80 -12.47 7.59
CA PHE A 90 4.06 -11.04 7.82
C PHE A 90 4.05 -10.26 6.52
N ALA A 91 4.60 -10.83 5.44
CA ALA A 91 4.52 -10.25 4.10
C ALA A 91 3.06 -9.99 3.70
N THR A 92 2.18 -10.98 3.85
CA THR A 92 0.75 -10.86 3.56
C THR A 92 0.04 -9.81 4.41
N LEU A 93 0.23 -9.82 5.74
CA LEU A 93 -0.41 -8.85 6.63
C LEU A 93 0.03 -7.41 6.33
N HIS A 94 1.30 -7.20 6.00
CA HIS A 94 1.81 -5.88 5.64
C HIS A 94 1.45 -5.47 4.21
N ALA A 95 1.31 -6.42 3.27
CA ALA A 95 0.76 -6.15 1.94
C ALA A 95 -0.70 -5.68 2.01
N ARG A 96 -1.52 -6.30 2.87
CA ARG A 96 -2.89 -5.85 3.16
C ARG A 96 -2.93 -4.41 3.66
N ALA A 97 -2.10 -4.10 4.66
CA ALA A 97 -2.01 -2.75 5.19
C ALA A 97 -1.55 -1.73 4.13
N GLY A 98 -0.56 -2.11 3.31
CA GLY A 98 -0.08 -1.32 2.18
C GLY A 98 -1.11 -1.09 1.09
N LEU A 99 -1.91 -2.11 0.78
CA LEU A 99 -3.02 -2.05 -0.18
C LEU A 99 -4.09 -1.08 0.28
N ALA A 100 -4.51 -1.18 1.55
CA ALA A 100 -5.47 -0.26 2.14
C ALA A 100 -4.97 1.19 2.11
N ALA A 101 -3.73 1.40 2.57
CA ALA A 101 -3.13 2.72 2.63
C ALA A 101 -3.01 3.36 1.24
N ALA A 102 -2.53 2.60 0.26
CA ALA A 102 -2.39 3.08 -1.11
C ALA A 102 -3.74 3.37 -1.77
N HIS A 103 -4.77 2.56 -1.51
CA HIS A 103 -6.12 2.81 -2.03
C HIS A 103 -6.75 4.10 -1.46
N LEU A 104 -6.58 4.34 -0.15
CA LEU A 104 -7.13 5.54 0.50
C LEU A 104 -6.52 6.85 0.01
N VAL A 105 -5.38 6.81 -0.68
CA VAL A 105 -4.70 7.99 -1.26
C VAL A 105 -4.67 7.98 -2.77
N ASP A 106 -5.32 6.99 -3.40
CA ASP A 106 -5.45 6.90 -4.84
C ASP A 106 -6.52 7.91 -5.30
N PRO A 107 -6.14 9.01 -5.98
CA PRO A 107 -7.12 10.04 -6.36
C PRO A 107 -8.12 9.54 -7.41
N SER A 108 -7.86 8.41 -8.08
CA SER A 108 -8.82 7.77 -9.00
C SER A 108 -9.87 6.91 -8.28
N GLY A 109 -9.81 6.82 -6.94
CA GLY A 109 -10.62 5.91 -6.15
C GLY A 109 -10.35 4.44 -6.47
N GLY A 110 -9.26 4.14 -7.19
CA GLY A 110 -8.93 2.80 -7.62
C GLY A 110 -9.64 2.28 -8.86
N SER A 111 -10.36 3.13 -9.59
CA SER A 111 -10.96 2.78 -10.88
C SER A 111 -9.97 3.05 -12.01
N PRO A 112 -9.58 2.03 -12.80
CA PRO A 112 -8.78 2.26 -14.01
C PRO A 112 -9.41 3.29 -14.95
N GLU A 113 -10.73 3.23 -15.13
CA GLU A 113 -11.47 4.09 -16.04
C GLU A 113 -11.40 5.58 -15.65
N ALA A 114 -11.18 5.88 -14.35
CA ALA A 114 -11.06 7.24 -13.84
C ALA A 114 -9.64 7.85 -13.97
N VAL A 115 -8.62 7.06 -14.35
CA VAL A 115 -7.21 7.50 -14.33
C VAL A 115 -6.96 8.71 -15.22
N ALA A 116 -7.40 8.68 -16.48
CA ALA A 116 -7.16 9.77 -17.42
C ALA A 116 -7.83 11.08 -16.96
N ALA A 117 -9.09 11.01 -16.55
CA ALA A 117 -9.83 12.16 -16.03
C ALA A 117 -9.18 12.72 -14.76
N THR A 118 -8.72 11.85 -13.86
CA THR A 118 -8.02 12.24 -12.63
C THR A 118 -6.73 12.99 -12.92
N LEU A 119 -5.93 12.52 -13.88
CA LEU A 119 -4.67 13.17 -14.26
C LEU A 119 -4.91 14.52 -14.93
N ALA A 120 -5.99 14.67 -15.71
CA ALA A 120 -6.34 15.93 -16.36
C ALA A 120 -6.70 17.04 -15.36
N VAL A 121 -7.30 16.69 -14.21
CA VAL A 121 -7.62 17.64 -13.13
C VAL A 121 -6.38 18.00 -12.29
N ALA A 122 -5.35 17.16 -12.32
CA ALA A 122 -4.10 17.32 -11.57
C ALA A 122 -4.31 17.62 -10.07
N PRO A 123 -4.83 16.66 -9.27
CA PRO A 123 -5.02 16.83 -7.83
C PRO A 123 -3.77 17.31 -7.12
N GLU A 124 -3.96 18.10 -6.06
CA GLU A 124 -2.87 18.69 -5.30
C GLU A 124 -1.81 17.63 -4.90
N PRO A 125 -0.52 17.90 -5.13
CA PRO A 125 0.56 17.01 -4.72
C PRO A 125 0.62 16.86 -3.20
N LEU A 126 0.97 15.67 -2.73
CA LEU A 126 1.19 15.44 -1.30
C LEU A 126 2.64 15.76 -0.92
N PRO A 127 2.90 16.28 0.30
CA PRO A 127 4.27 16.36 0.81
C PRO A 127 4.86 14.96 0.90
N ARG A 128 6.17 14.82 0.63
CA ARG A 128 6.88 13.54 0.75
C ARG A 128 7.40 13.37 2.17
N LEU A 129 7.16 12.20 2.78
CA LEU A 129 7.55 11.90 4.17
C LEU A 129 8.77 10.94 4.29
N ALA A 130 9.58 10.79 3.25
CA ALA A 130 10.79 9.94 3.21
C ALA A 130 11.85 10.53 2.25
N PRO A 131 13.12 10.10 2.34
CA PRO A 131 14.28 10.96 2.53
C PRO A 131 14.59 11.87 1.34
N GLU A 132 15.30 12.94 1.67
CA GLU A 132 15.32 14.27 1.06
C GLU A 132 15.73 14.34 -0.44
N GLU A 133 15.33 15.45 -1.07
CA GLU A 133 15.55 15.88 -2.47
C GLU A 133 14.53 15.45 -3.54
N GLU A 134 13.59 14.57 -3.24
CA GLU A 134 12.55 14.19 -4.20
C GLU A 134 11.37 15.20 -4.23
N PRO A 135 10.76 15.43 -5.41
CA PRO A 135 9.60 16.31 -5.54
C PRO A 135 8.37 15.78 -4.77
N PRO A 136 7.40 16.65 -4.47
CA PRO A 136 6.10 16.26 -3.93
C PRO A 136 5.44 15.13 -4.73
N VAL A 137 4.65 14.30 -4.05
CA VAL A 137 4.04 13.11 -4.64
C VAL A 137 2.83 13.51 -5.48
N GLY A 138 2.95 13.38 -6.80
CA GLY A 138 1.88 13.68 -7.75
C GLY A 138 0.78 12.61 -7.81
N ALA A 139 -0.31 12.91 -8.55
CA ALA A 139 -1.41 11.96 -8.75
C ALA A 139 -0.97 10.66 -9.45
N ALA A 140 -0.12 10.75 -10.48
CA ALA A 140 0.38 9.58 -11.22
C ALA A 140 1.11 8.58 -10.30
N GLU A 141 1.98 9.07 -9.42
CA GLU A 141 2.73 8.23 -8.47
C GLU A 141 1.80 7.55 -7.45
N ARG A 142 0.75 8.25 -7.00
CA ARG A 142 -0.28 7.68 -6.11
C ARG A 142 -1.06 6.56 -6.79
N ILE A 143 -1.54 6.79 -8.02
CA ILE A 143 -2.27 5.79 -8.82
C ILE A 143 -1.37 4.58 -9.10
N ALA A 144 -0.13 4.80 -9.56
CA ALA A 144 0.83 3.73 -9.83
C ALA A 144 1.15 2.93 -8.55
N GLY A 145 1.31 3.63 -7.43
CA GLY A 145 1.52 2.99 -6.12
C GLY A 145 0.36 2.09 -5.71
N ALA A 146 -0.88 2.55 -5.88
CA ALA A 146 -2.06 1.75 -5.58
C ALA A 146 -2.18 0.55 -6.53
N ALA A 147 -1.96 0.74 -7.83
CA ALA A 147 -1.95 -0.32 -8.83
C ALA A 147 -0.90 -1.42 -8.51
N SER A 148 0.32 -1.01 -8.16
CA SER A 148 1.40 -1.93 -7.78
C SER A 148 1.12 -2.66 -6.47
N SER A 149 0.47 -2.02 -5.49
CA SER A 149 0.03 -2.71 -4.26
C SER A 149 -1.03 -3.80 -4.55
N ARG A 150 -1.91 -3.60 -5.55
CA ARG A 150 -2.88 -4.64 -5.97
C ARG A 150 -2.18 -5.86 -6.55
N LEU A 151 -1.24 -5.66 -7.47
CA LEU A 151 -0.44 -6.74 -8.08
C LEU A 151 0.37 -7.50 -7.04
N LEU A 152 1.02 -6.78 -6.12
CA LEU A 152 1.78 -7.39 -5.03
C LEU A 152 0.91 -8.27 -4.12
N MET A 153 -0.27 -7.79 -3.73
CA MET A 153 -1.21 -8.56 -2.92
C MET A 153 -1.76 -9.79 -3.68
N ALA A 154 -2.06 -9.63 -4.97
CA ALA A 154 -2.49 -10.73 -5.82
C ALA A 154 -1.42 -11.82 -5.94
N GLY A 155 -0.15 -11.42 -6.14
CA GLY A 155 1.00 -12.32 -6.18
C GLY A 155 1.15 -13.13 -4.90
N LEU A 156 1.13 -12.47 -3.73
CA LEU A 156 1.20 -13.16 -2.45
C LEU A 156 0.02 -14.12 -2.20
N THR A 157 -1.17 -13.75 -2.67
CA THR A 157 -2.36 -14.61 -2.54
C THR A 157 -2.22 -15.86 -3.40
N ALA A 158 -1.66 -15.73 -4.61
CA ALA A 158 -1.36 -16.86 -5.48
C ALA A 158 -0.25 -17.76 -4.92
N ASP A 159 0.80 -17.18 -4.34
CA ASP A 159 1.93 -17.93 -3.78
C ASP A 159 1.62 -18.61 -2.44
N HIS A 160 0.79 -17.98 -1.61
CA HIS A 160 0.59 -18.39 -0.22
C HIS A 160 -0.89 -18.40 0.20
N PRO A 161 -1.79 -19.11 -0.51
CA PRO A 161 -3.24 -19.07 -0.24
C PRO A 161 -3.61 -19.54 1.18
N ALA A 162 -2.85 -20.48 1.75
CA ALA A 162 -3.10 -21.03 3.09
C ALA A 162 -2.90 -20.00 4.23
N VAL A 163 -2.09 -18.95 4.00
CA VAL A 163 -1.88 -17.88 4.99
C VAL A 163 -3.16 -17.07 5.18
N LEU A 164 -3.83 -16.74 4.08
CA LEU A 164 -5.04 -15.92 4.06
C LEU A 164 -6.31 -16.71 4.42
N ALA A 165 -6.33 -18.02 4.16
CA ALA A 165 -7.46 -18.87 4.54
C ALA A 165 -7.75 -18.85 6.06
N ARG A 166 -6.78 -18.44 6.87
CA ARG A 166 -6.89 -18.34 8.34
C ARG A 166 -7.31 -16.93 8.81
N GLU A 167 -7.42 -15.95 7.91
CA GLU A 167 -7.84 -14.59 8.26
C GLU A 167 -9.37 -14.50 8.38
N ARG A 168 -9.84 -14.42 9.62
CA ARG A 168 -11.28 -14.39 9.95
C ARG A 168 -11.92 -13.00 9.82
N HIS A 169 -11.10 -11.95 9.74
CA HIS A 169 -11.57 -10.56 9.78
C HIS A 169 -11.23 -9.87 8.48
N ARG A 170 -12.24 -9.73 7.62
CA ARG A 170 -12.15 -9.04 6.35
C ARG A 170 -12.97 -7.76 6.42
N TRP A 171 -12.30 -6.63 6.24
CA TRP A 171 -12.87 -5.29 6.42
C TRP A 171 -12.83 -4.56 5.09
N ALA A 172 -13.97 -4.07 4.60
CA ALA A 172 -13.96 -3.20 3.43
C ALA A 172 -13.18 -1.92 3.76
N VAL A 173 -12.31 -1.49 2.85
CA VAL A 173 -11.61 -0.21 3.01
C VAL A 173 -12.62 0.91 2.85
N ALA A 174 -12.74 1.74 3.88
CA ALA A 174 -13.53 2.95 3.91
C ALA A 174 -12.82 4.01 4.76
N ASP A 175 -13.13 5.29 4.52
CA ASP A 175 -12.72 6.38 5.40
C ASP A 175 -13.72 6.48 6.56
N GLU A 176 -13.51 5.68 7.60
CA GLU A 176 -14.36 5.65 8.80
C GLU A 176 -13.66 6.35 9.97
N ASP A 177 -14.43 6.56 11.05
CA ASP A 177 -13.93 7.11 12.29
C ASP A 177 -12.69 6.37 12.83
N PRO A 178 -11.74 7.09 13.45
CA PRO A 178 -10.52 6.48 13.97
C PRO A 178 -10.81 5.50 15.10
N LEU A 179 -10.25 4.29 15.00
CA LEU A 179 -10.32 3.28 16.05
C LEU A 179 -9.11 3.32 16.99
N SER A 180 -9.13 2.47 18.03
CA SER A 180 -7.93 2.16 18.82
C SER A 180 -6.80 1.68 17.89
N PHE A 181 -5.52 1.99 18.13
CA PHE A 181 -4.43 1.57 17.24
C PHE A 181 -4.42 0.04 17.02
N ALA A 182 -4.71 -0.73 18.07
CA ALA A 182 -4.83 -2.18 17.96
C ALA A 182 -5.98 -2.63 17.04
N ARG A 183 -7.06 -1.85 16.94
CA ARG A 183 -8.17 -2.08 16.00
C ARG A 183 -7.84 -1.58 14.60
N GLU A 184 -7.25 -0.39 14.45
CA GLU A 184 -6.74 0.13 13.16
C GLU A 184 -5.77 -0.85 12.50
N ARG A 185 -4.80 -1.34 13.27
CA ARG A 185 -3.84 -2.34 12.78
C ARG A 185 -4.53 -3.62 12.34
N ARG A 186 -5.62 -4.03 13.00
CA ARG A 186 -6.41 -5.20 12.57
C ARG A 186 -7.21 -4.89 11.29
N ARG A 187 -7.84 -3.72 11.21
CA ARG A 187 -8.58 -3.24 10.04
C ARG A 187 -7.69 -3.20 8.80
N PHE A 188 -6.55 -2.52 8.87
CA PHE A 188 -5.60 -2.43 7.76
C PHE A 188 -5.05 -3.80 7.35
N ARG A 189 -4.75 -4.69 8.31
CA ARG A 189 -4.25 -6.04 8.02
C ARG A 189 -5.32 -6.99 7.45
N GLY A 190 -6.60 -6.72 7.70
CA GLY A 190 -7.74 -7.47 7.15
C GLY A 190 -8.42 -6.77 5.98
N ALA A 191 -7.80 -5.75 5.40
CA ALA A 191 -8.45 -4.88 4.43
C ALA A 191 -8.76 -5.58 3.10
N LEU A 192 -9.97 -5.33 2.59
CA LEU A 192 -10.45 -5.67 1.26
C LEU A 192 -10.82 -4.39 0.52
N LEU A 193 -10.42 -4.29 -0.75
CA LEU A 193 -10.93 -3.20 -1.58
C LEU A 193 -12.45 -3.36 -1.78
N PRO A 194 -13.22 -2.26 -1.92
CA PRO A 194 -14.67 -2.33 -2.08
C PRO A 194 -15.14 -3.29 -3.18
N GLY A 195 -14.49 -3.27 -4.36
CA GLY A 195 -14.80 -4.20 -5.45
C GLY A 195 -14.49 -5.68 -5.17
N CYS A 196 -13.75 -5.98 -4.11
CA CYS A 196 -13.42 -7.35 -3.70
C CYS A 196 -14.32 -7.88 -2.58
N ALA A 197 -15.28 -7.07 -2.10
CA ALA A 197 -16.22 -7.49 -1.07
C ALA A 197 -17.02 -8.73 -1.54
N GLY A 198 -17.16 -9.73 -0.67
CA GLY A 198 -17.86 -10.99 -0.98
C GLY A 198 -17.08 -11.98 -1.85
N LEU A 199 -15.93 -11.61 -2.43
CA LEU A 199 -15.14 -12.52 -3.25
C LEU A 199 -14.33 -13.52 -2.41
N GLY A 200 -14.23 -14.76 -2.89
CA GLY A 200 -13.25 -15.74 -2.40
C GLY A 200 -11.81 -15.32 -2.74
N LEU A 201 -10.82 -15.90 -2.06
CA LEU A 201 -9.40 -15.50 -2.19
C LEU A 201 -8.88 -15.53 -3.63
N ARG A 202 -9.21 -16.57 -4.40
CA ARG A 202 -8.81 -16.70 -5.81
C ARG A 202 -9.43 -15.62 -6.69
N ALA A 203 -10.74 -15.37 -6.53
CA ALA A 203 -11.46 -14.33 -7.27
C ALA A 203 -10.95 -12.92 -6.91
N GLU A 204 -10.68 -12.69 -5.63
CA GLU A 204 -10.02 -11.47 -5.17
C GLU A 204 -8.65 -11.27 -5.83
N ALA A 205 -7.77 -12.29 -5.79
CA ALA A 205 -6.44 -12.18 -6.38
C ALA A 205 -6.51 -11.88 -7.89
N ARG A 206 -7.39 -12.57 -8.62
CA ARG A 206 -7.62 -12.32 -10.04
C ARG A 206 -8.09 -10.89 -10.29
N ARG A 207 -9.04 -10.40 -9.48
CA ARG A 207 -9.57 -9.04 -9.60
C ARG A 207 -8.50 -8.00 -9.33
N LEU A 208 -7.77 -8.13 -8.23
CA LEU A 208 -6.66 -7.24 -7.87
C LEU A 208 -5.59 -7.20 -8.96
N ALA A 209 -5.15 -8.35 -9.48
CA ALA A 209 -4.16 -8.40 -10.55
C ALA A 209 -4.66 -7.71 -11.82
N SER A 210 -5.90 -8.01 -12.22
CA SER A 210 -6.50 -7.46 -13.44
C SER A 210 -6.70 -5.95 -13.34
N GLU A 211 -7.24 -5.46 -12.23
CA GLU A 211 -7.46 -4.02 -12.01
C GLU A 211 -6.13 -3.27 -11.88
N GLY A 212 -5.14 -3.82 -11.17
CA GLY A 212 -3.80 -3.24 -11.08
C GLY A 212 -3.12 -3.10 -12.43
N ALA A 213 -3.18 -4.14 -13.28
CA ALA A 213 -2.65 -4.08 -14.64
C ALA A 213 -3.41 -3.08 -15.52
N ARG A 214 -4.75 -3.01 -15.42
CA ARG A 214 -5.56 -2.02 -16.14
C ARG A 214 -5.18 -0.59 -15.77
N SER A 215 -5.02 -0.27 -14.48
CA SER A 215 -4.57 1.07 -14.07
C SER A 215 -3.21 1.43 -14.66
N HIS A 216 -2.27 0.49 -14.73
CA HIS A 216 -0.96 0.69 -15.38
C HIS A 216 -1.08 0.91 -16.89
N ARG A 217 -1.99 0.21 -17.58
CA ARG A 217 -2.29 0.46 -18.99
C ARG A 217 -2.81 1.88 -19.21
N GLU A 218 -3.76 2.33 -18.41
CA GLU A 218 -4.30 3.70 -18.52
C GLU A 218 -3.23 4.74 -18.22
N LEU A 219 -2.38 4.52 -17.20
CA LEU A 219 -1.22 5.38 -16.93
C LEU A 219 -0.29 5.48 -18.14
N SER A 220 0.05 4.36 -18.77
CA SER A 220 0.95 4.34 -19.94
C SER A 220 0.38 5.04 -21.18
N ARG A 221 -0.96 5.05 -21.34
CA ARG A 221 -1.62 5.75 -22.44
C ARG A 221 -1.53 7.26 -22.28
N VAL A 222 -1.61 7.75 -21.04
CA VAL A 222 -1.58 9.19 -20.73
C VAL A 222 -0.14 9.69 -20.56
N LEU A 223 0.75 8.85 -20.02
CA LEU A 223 2.12 9.21 -19.65
C LEU A 223 3.12 8.23 -20.29
N PRO A 224 3.77 8.61 -21.41
CA PRO A 224 4.71 7.74 -22.12
C PRO A 224 5.83 7.16 -21.25
N ALA A 225 6.25 7.89 -20.21
CA ALA A 225 7.26 7.45 -19.25
C ALA A 225 6.92 6.12 -18.53
N HIS A 226 5.63 5.74 -18.43
CA HIS A 226 5.20 4.49 -17.80
C HIS A 226 5.21 3.27 -18.74
N THR A 227 5.58 3.42 -20.01
CA THR A 227 5.57 2.32 -20.99
C THR A 227 6.52 1.18 -20.60
N GLY A 228 7.71 1.51 -20.08
CA GLY A 228 8.67 0.50 -19.61
C GLY A 228 8.18 -0.29 -18.40
N GLU A 229 7.42 0.36 -17.52
CA GLU A 229 6.79 -0.28 -16.37
C GLU A 229 5.66 -1.23 -16.78
N LEU A 230 4.87 -0.88 -17.79
CA LEU A 230 3.77 -1.71 -18.28
C LEU A 230 4.25 -3.10 -18.71
N ALA A 231 5.37 -3.19 -19.43
CA ALA A 231 5.91 -4.49 -19.86
C ALA A 231 6.25 -5.42 -18.68
N ARG A 232 6.75 -4.85 -17.56
CA ARG A 232 6.98 -5.60 -16.31
C ARG A 232 5.66 -6.06 -15.71
N VAL A 233 4.68 -5.16 -15.63
CA VAL A 233 3.35 -5.43 -15.07
C VAL A 233 2.61 -6.53 -15.82
N GLU A 234 2.68 -6.57 -17.15
CA GLU A 234 2.05 -7.63 -17.95
C GLU A 234 2.65 -9.01 -17.64
N ARG A 235 3.98 -9.09 -17.46
CA ARG A 235 4.63 -10.35 -17.05
C ARG A 235 4.20 -10.78 -15.65
N GLU A 236 4.10 -9.83 -14.72
CA GLU A 236 3.61 -10.10 -13.37
C GLU A 236 2.15 -10.60 -13.39
N LEU A 237 1.27 -9.95 -14.17
CA LEU A 237 -0.11 -10.39 -14.36
C LEU A 237 -0.17 -11.82 -14.89
N ALA A 238 0.55 -12.13 -15.97
CA ALA A 238 0.59 -13.47 -16.54
C ALA A 238 1.07 -14.51 -15.53
N ALA A 239 2.12 -14.20 -14.76
CA ALA A 239 2.64 -15.09 -13.72
C ALA A 239 1.64 -15.30 -12.56
N VAL A 240 0.88 -14.27 -12.16
CA VAL A 240 -0.19 -14.42 -11.17
C VAL A 240 -1.30 -15.30 -11.70
N LEU A 241 -1.80 -15.03 -12.91
CA LEU A 241 -2.91 -15.79 -13.48
C LEU A 241 -2.55 -17.26 -13.75
N SER A 242 -1.31 -17.53 -14.18
CA SER A 242 -0.80 -18.90 -14.33
C SER A 242 -0.76 -19.64 -12.99
N ARG A 243 -0.25 -19.02 -11.91
CA ARG A 243 -0.26 -19.63 -10.56
C ARG A 243 -1.67 -19.84 -10.01
N LEU A 244 -2.62 -19.01 -10.42
CA LEU A 244 -4.02 -19.24 -10.11
C LEU A 244 -4.61 -20.38 -10.94
N GLY A 245 -4.01 -20.81 -12.06
CA GLY A 245 -4.56 -21.85 -12.95
C GLY A 245 -5.65 -21.31 -13.87
N GLU A 246 -5.43 -20.11 -14.41
CA GLU A 246 -6.28 -19.47 -15.44
C GLU A 246 -5.69 -19.61 -16.86
N TYR A 247 -4.62 -20.40 -17.01
CA TYR A 247 -3.93 -20.74 -18.25
C TYR A 247 -3.40 -22.17 -18.20
#